data_AF-A0A973HZY9-F1
#
_entry.id   AF-A0A973HZY9-F1
#
_cell.length_a   1.000
_cell.length_b   1.000
_cell.length_c   1.000
_cell.angle_alpha   90.00
_cell.angle_beta   90.00
_cell.angle_gamma   90.00
#
_symmetry.space_group_name_H-M   'P 1'
#
loop_
_entity.id
_entity.type
_entity.pdbx_description
1 polymer ?
#
loop_
_entity_poly.entity_id
_entity_poly.type
_entity_poly.pdbx_seq_one_letter_code
_entity_poly.pdbx_strand_id
1 'polypeptide(L)'
;SDSQNGSNGIKHEEVINQGVISFCALQYGVPIDESVSFSLVPGDLVSTGSNHSHWQDHFFGQAQNLYRHVPLIPALGNHEADAQFYFDYMHLPSNGTPGYEDHWHYLDHQNVRVITLDTNSGYRIQEQLDWLAVVLEDAALDDRIDFVFAQFHHPHKSEIWTPGETFFSTQIITMVEQFSTTTGKPSIHFFGHTHGYSRGQSRDHQHTMVNVASAMGSLDYWGLYPNADYEEFEYSVPEWGFVMMDIEAGADPSFRLRRVSRGNDYIFRDNEVIDDIQVWRYNIAPETPVPLSPGPGSGDVSGDNVLLTAAPYFDAEGDFHIESQWQVTMTSGDYSNPVVDEWRRFQNWYRTPNVDPGISIDTVTDSDMTHTVLQTALPGCATAYWRVRYRDRSLGWSDWSEEISFEVGNSSAGAMAPIPADGDQYVSFTQVLQWFPCDPADSYDVYLGLNPVLGATDFLGNQTATTHDPGALEILTTYFWRIDYRVGAQVIGGPTWSFTTDQEYPTEFTSEWRFGDASPADEVPLEASLGPSGLTPRGMLEEVEWGTGTS
;
A
#
# COMPACT_ATOMS: atom_id res chain seq x y z
N SER A 1 15.89 13.96 3.98
CA SER A 1 16.44 12.90 4.83
C SER A 1 17.50 12.14 4.05
N ASP A 2 18.34 11.38 4.74
CA ASP A 2 19.28 10.45 4.10
C ASP A 2 20.29 11.21 3.24
N SER A 3 21.02 12.10 3.90
CA SER A 3 22.17 12.83 3.36
C SER A 3 23.50 12.12 3.64
N GLN A 4 23.46 10.87 4.08
CA GLN A 4 24.63 10.05 4.24
C GLN A 4 25.31 9.80 2.88
N ASN A 5 26.64 9.77 2.91
CA ASN A 5 27.46 9.60 1.72
C ASN A 5 27.09 8.30 0.98
N GLY A 6 26.42 8.45 -0.16
CA GLY A 6 25.99 7.36 -1.04
C GLY A 6 26.95 7.15 -2.21
N SER A 7 26.42 6.59 -3.30
CA SER A 7 27.14 6.40 -4.57
C SER A 7 27.65 7.71 -5.20
N ASN A 8 27.01 8.84 -4.87
CA ASN A 8 27.36 10.16 -5.39
C ASN A 8 27.73 11.13 -4.25
N GLY A 9 29.03 11.29 -4.03
CA GLY A 9 29.59 12.07 -2.92
C GLY A 9 29.31 13.57 -2.91
N ILE A 10 28.71 14.13 -3.96
CA ILE A 10 28.34 15.56 -4.06
C ILE A 10 26.83 15.77 -4.27
N LYS A 11 26.01 14.71 -4.21
CA LYS A 11 24.58 14.81 -4.52
C LYS A 11 23.84 15.71 -3.52
N HIS A 12 24.26 15.74 -2.25
CA HIS A 12 23.67 16.67 -1.27
C HIS A 12 23.93 18.13 -1.66
N GLU A 13 25.17 18.49 -2.04
CA GLU A 13 25.48 19.83 -2.54
C GLU A 13 24.64 20.20 -3.78
N GLU A 14 24.46 19.26 -4.70
CA GLU A 14 23.62 19.43 -5.89
C GLU A 14 22.16 19.69 -5.53
N VAL A 15 21.55 18.81 -4.72
CA VAL A 15 20.14 18.93 -4.29
C VAL A 15 19.90 20.24 -3.53
N ILE A 16 20.87 20.72 -2.76
CA ILE A 16 20.74 21.99 -2.04
C ILE A 16 20.87 23.19 -2.98
N ASN A 17 21.96 23.28 -3.74
CA ASN A 17 22.27 24.50 -4.50
C ASN A 17 21.48 24.56 -5.81
N GLN A 18 21.47 23.47 -6.57
CA GLN A 18 20.79 23.37 -7.87
C GLN A 18 19.33 22.95 -7.70
N GLY A 19 18.98 22.29 -6.60
CA GLY A 19 17.61 21.99 -6.23
C GLY A 19 16.96 23.10 -5.41
N VAL A 20 16.98 22.97 -4.08
CA VAL A 20 16.24 23.80 -3.12
C VAL A 20 16.41 25.31 -3.39
N ILE A 21 17.66 25.79 -3.42
CA ILE A 21 17.94 27.24 -3.55
C ILE A 21 17.49 27.75 -4.92
N SER A 22 17.84 27.03 -5.99
CA SER A 22 17.49 27.44 -7.35
C SER A 22 15.98 27.39 -7.61
N PHE A 23 15.30 26.35 -7.12
CA PHE A 23 13.84 26.23 -7.20
C PHE A 23 13.16 27.37 -6.45
N CYS A 24 13.55 27.65 -5.20
CA CYS A 24 12.95 28.74 -4.42
C CYS A 24 13.18 30.11 -5.06
N ALA A 25 14.39 30.37 -5.58
CA ALA A 25 14.68 31.62 -6.27
C ALA A 25 13.81 31.82 -7.52
N LEU A 26 13.56 30.75 -8.29
CA LEU A 26 12.70 30.80 -9.48
C LEU A 26 11.22 30.93 -9.10
N GLN A 27 10.76 30.18 -8.09
CA GLN A 27 9.36 30.09 -7.71
C GLN A 27 8.88 31.34 -6.97
N TYR A 28 9.68 31.89 -6.06
CA TYR A 28 9.27 32.96 -5.15
C TYR A 28 9.92 34.30 -5.47
N GLY A 29 11.01 34.33 -6.24
CA GLY A 29 11.68 35.58 -6.66
C GLY A 29 12.34 36.36 -5.51
N VAL A 30 12.56 35.72 -4.36
CA VAL A 30 13.19 36.30 -3.15
C VAL A 30 14.36 35.43 -2.68
N PRO A 31 15.28 35.97 -1.86
CA PRO A 31 16.36 35.20 -1.25
C PRO A 31 15.87 34.01 -0.41
N ILE A 32 16.76 33.03 -0.18
CA ILE A 32 16.38 31.76 0.48
C ILE A 32 15.85 31.96 1.91
N ASP A 33 16.44 32.90 2.66
CA ASP A 33 16.04 33.32 4.00
C ASP A 33 14.70 34.04 4.07
N GLU A 34 14.19 34.54 2.93
CA GLU A 34 12.84 35.10 2.83
C GLU A 34 11.83 34.07 2.30
N SER A 35 12.27 33.07 1.52
CA SER A 35 11.38 32.04 0.94
C SER A 35 11.14 30.82 1.82
N VAL A 36 12.08 30.46 2.72
CA VAL A 36 12.01 29.22 3.49
C VAL A 36 12.13 29.53 4.98
N SER A 37 11.08 29.19 5.75
CA SER A 37 11.05 29.42 7.20
C SER A 37 11.98 28.48 7.97
N PHE A 38 12.00 27.21 7.60
CA PHE A 38 12.85 26.16 8.20
C PHE A 38 12.87 24.93 7.29
N SER A 39 13.78 24.00 7.56
CA SER A 39 13.86 22.69 6.92
C SER A 39 13.67 21.55 7.92
N LEU A 40 12.87 20.54 7.56
CA LEU A 40 12.75 19.29 8.30
C LEU A 40 13.66 18.22 7.65
N VAL A 41 14.39 17.47 8.47
CA VAL A 41 15.24 16.37 8.01
C VAL A 41 14.97 15.13 8.88
N PRO A 42 14.13 14.19 8.41
CA PRO A 42 13.78 12.96 9.14
C PRO A 42 14.92 11.93 9.34
N GLY A 43 16.07 12.33 9.88
CA GLY A 43 17.19 11.45 10.21
C GLY A 43 18.21 11.24 9.10
N ASP A 44 19.29 10.54 9.48
CA ASP A 44 20.43 10.18 8.64
C ASP A 44 21.05 11.40 7.95
N LEU A 45 21.44 12.37 8.77
CA LEU A 45 22.15 13.57 8.35
C LEU A 45 23.56 13.21 7.88
N VAL A 46 24.18 12.23 8.53
CA VAL A 46 25.56 11.80 8.27
C VAL A 46 25.67 10.30 8.14
N SER A 47 26.71 9.77 7.49
CA SER A 47 26.92 8.31 7.44
C SER A 47 27.39 7.69 8.75
N THR A 48 27.95 8.49 9.66
CA THR A 48 28.49 8.01 10.94
C THR A 48 28.54 9.17 11.92
N GLY A 49 27.65 9.17 12.91
CA GLY A 49 27.53 10.27 13.87
C GLY A 49 28.78 10.54 14.69
N SER A 50 29.63 9.55 14.93
CA SER A 50 30.90 9.76 15.66
C SER A 50 32.05 10.28 14.79
N ASN A 51 31.85 10.45 13.48
CA ASN A 51 32.88 10.97 12.58
C ASN A 51 32.68 12.47 12.31
N HIS A 52 33.58 13.29 12.86
CA HIS A 52 33.55 14.74 12.70
C HIS A 52 33.55 15.21 11.24
N SER A 53 34.30 14.57 10.33
CA SER A 53 34.36 15.00 8.93
C SER A 53 33.04 14.77 8.19
N HIS A 54 32.23 13.81 8.62
CA HIS A 54 30.90 13.60 8.03
C HIS A 54 29.97 14.77 8.38
N TRP A 55 30.07 15.32 9.59
CA TRP A 55 29.34 16.53 9.96
C TRP A 55 29.88 17.77 9.25
N GLN A 56 31.19 18.00 9.38
CA GLN A 56 31.84 19.22 8.89
C GLN A 56 31.80 19.32 7.37
N ASP A 57 32.21 18.27 6.66
CA ASP A 57 32.44 18.32 5.23
C ASP A 57 31.22 17.84 4.44
N HIS A 58 30.60 16.71 4.85
CA HIS A 58 29.55 16.08 4.05
C HIS A 58 28.17 16.69 4.30
N PHE A 59 27.79 16.93 5.56
CA PHE A 59 26.50 17.52 5.88
C PHE A 59 26.54 19.05 5.81
N PHE A 60 27.20 19.70 6.77
CA PHE A 60 27.22 21.17 6.84
C PHE A 60 28.02 21.82 5.70
N GLY A 61 29.12 21.20 5.27
CA GLY A 61 29.95 21.72 4.18
C GLY A 61 29.21 21.78 2.85
N GLN A 62 28.51 20.71 2.48
CA GLN A 62 27.73 20.64 1.24
C GLN A 62 26.47 21.50 1.27
N ALA A 63 25.83 21.62 2.44
CA ALA A 63 24.61 22.41 2.61
C ALA A 63 24.84 23.83 3.18
N GLN A 64 26.09 24.32 3.21
CA GLN A 64 26.45 25.58 3.87
C GLN A 64 25.67 26.80 3.34
N ASN A 65 25.30 26.79 2.06
CA ASN A 65 24.55 27.90 1.44
C ASN A 65 23.08 27.92 1.85
N LEU A 66 22.54 26.82 2.39
CA LEU A 66 21.21 26.76 2.97
C LEU A 66 21.26 27.03 4.48
N TYR A 67 22.04 26.25 5.23
CA TYR A 67 22.01 26.27 6.71
C TYR A 67 22.69 27.49 7.35
N ARG A 68 23.29 28.38 6.56
CA ARG A 68 23.66 29.74 7.03
C ARG A 68 22.47 30.69 7.12
N HIS A 69 21.35 30.33 6.50
CA HIS A 69 20.20 31.19 6.25
C HIS A 69 18.89 30.59 6.77
N VAL A 70 18.75 29.27 6.67
CA VAL A 70 17.52 28.54 7.00
C VAL A 70 17.73 27.67 8.24
N PRO A 71 16.86 27.79 9.27
CA PRO A 71 16.88 26.90 10.44
C PRO A 71 16.68 25.43 10.06
N LEU A 72 17.47 24.55 10.67
CA LEU A 72 17.36 23.09 10.55
C LEU A 72 16.65 22.52 11.78
N ILE A 73 15.61 21.71 11.57
CA ILE A 73 14.94 20.92 12.60
C ILE A 73 15.07 19.45 12.20
N PRO A 74 16.12 18.76 12.67
CA PRO A 74 16.35 17.36 12.34
C PRO A 74 15.65 16.41 13.30
N ALA A 75 15.37 15.20 12.83
CA ALA A 75 15.17 14.02 13.66
C ALA A 75 16.48 13.21 13.72
N LEU A 76 16.60 12.33 14.72
CA LEU A 76 17.67 11.32 14.78
C LEU A 76 17.33 10.15 13.84
N GLY A 77 18.30 9.77 13.00
CA GLY A 77 18.31 8.50 12.26
C GLY A 77 19.29 7.50 12.87
N ASN A 78 19.35 6.30 12.28
CA ASN A 78 20.20 5.24 12.81
C ASN A 78 21.69 5.47 12.56
N HIS A 79 22.06 6.31 11.58
CA HIS A 79 23.46 6.64 11.33
C HIS A 79 24.03 7.71 12.27
N GLU A 80 23.18 8.52 12.92
CA GLU A 80 23.61 9.41 13.99
C GLU A 80 24.11 8.62 15.21
N ALA A 81 23.57 7.41 15.44
CA ALA A 81 24.03 6.44 16.44
C ALA A 81 24.21 7.05 17.85
N ASP A 82 23.31 7.97 18.23
CA ASP A 82 23.33 8.70 19.50
C ASP A 82 24.68 9.36 19.81
N ALA A 83 25.43 9.74 18.76
CA ALA A 83 26.74 10.33 18.92
C ALA A 83 26.65 11.75 19.49
N GLN A 84 27.55 12.06 20.43
CA GLN A 84 27.62 13.37 21.10
C GLN A 84 27.66 14.56 20.13
N PHE A 85 28.24 14.40 18.94
CA PHE A 85 28.28 15.47 17.93
C PHE A 85 26.89 15.94 17.49
N TYR A 86 25.87 15.08 17.43
CA TYR A 86 24.50 15.52 17.15
C TYR A 86 24.05 16.52 18.22
N PHE A 87 24.17 16.15 19.49
CA PHE A 87 23.76 16.97 20.64
C PHE A 87 24.64 18.21 20.87
N ASP A 88 25.87 18.19 20.39
CA ASP A 88 26.75 19.36 20.42
C ASP A 88 26.42 20.38 19.31
N TYR A 89 25.91 19.92 18.17
CA TYR A 89 25.63 20.76 16.99
C TYR A 89 24.18 21.21 16.89
N MET A 90 23.24 20.41 17.39
CA MET A 90 21.82 20.74 17.39
C MET A 90 21.45 21.45 18.68
N HIS A 91 20.52 22.39 18.58
CA HIS A 91 19.95 23.07 19.74
C HIS A 91 18.45 23.15 19.53
N LEU A 92 17.74 22.15 20.07
CA LEU A 92 16.32 21.93 19.80
C LEU A 92 15.48 22.37 21.01
N PRO A 93 14.14 22.50 20.84
CA PRO A 93 13.27 22.84 21.95
C PRO A 93 13.38 21.84 23.11
N SER A 94 13.56 22.37 24.33
CA SER A 94 13.64 21.58 25.56
C SER A 94 12.25 21.30 26.16
N ASN A 95 11.33 20.76 25.35
CA ASN A 95 9.95 20.43 25.75
C ASN A 95 9.61 18.93 25.62
N GLY A 96 10.61 18.10 25.32
CA GLY A 96 10.55 16.65 25.42
C GLY A 96 10.46 16.14 26.86
N THR A 97 10.46 14.82 27.01
CA THR A 97 10.46 14.18 28.33
C THR A 97 11.79 14.46 29.05
N PRO A 98 11.78 14.90 30.33
CA PRO A 98 13.02 15.12 31.09
C PRO A 98 13.92 13.88 31.10
N GLY A 99 15.21 14.06 30.81
CA GLY A 99 16.19 12.96 30.65
C GLY A 99 16.31 12.39 29.24
N TYR A 100 15.54 12.91 28.29
CA TYR A 100 15.59 12.59 26.86
C TYR A 100 15.71 13.85 26.02
N GLU A 101 16.54 14.80 26.48
CA GLU A 101 16.75 16.08 25.80
C GLU A 101 17.17 15.87 24.33
N ASP A 102 16.61 16.69 23.44
CA ASP A 102 16.86 16.69 21.99
C ASP A 102 16.50 15.39 21.22
N HIS A 103 15.98 14.36 21.88
CA HIS A 103 15.49 13.13 21.23
C HIS A 103 14.09 13.31 20.61
N TRP A 104 13.15 13.88 21.38
CA TRP A 104 11.84 14.26 20.87
C TRP A 104 11.40 15.60 21.45
N HIS A 105 10.74 16.38 20.61
CA HIS A 105 10.34 17.73 20.94
C HIS A 105 9.24 18.18 19.98
N TYR A 106 8.59 19.30 20.29
CA TYR A 106 7.74 19.98 19.32
C TYR A 106 8.10 21.46 19.21
N LEU A 107 7.69 22.08 18.12
CA LEU A 107 7.64 23.54 18.00
C LEU A 107 6.38 23.93 17.26
N ASP A 108 5.86 25.10 17.59
CA ASP A 108 4.77 25.71 16.86
C ASP A 108 5.34 26.81 15.96
N HIS A 109 5.03 26.75 14.67
CA HIS A 109 5.35 27.80 13.71
C HIS A 109 4.08 28.20 12.98
N GLN A 110 3.66 29.45 13.20
CA GLN A 110 2.35 29.93 12.76
C GLN A 110 1.22 29.03 13.28
N ASN A 111 0.46 28.41 12.38
CA ASN A 111 -0.67 27.53 12.68
C ASN A 111 -0.32 26.03 12.59
N VAL A 112 0.97 25.69 12.55
CA VAL A 112 1.44 24.30 12.45
C VAL A 112 2.16 23.93 13.73
N ARG A 113 1.79 22.78 14.30
CA ARG A 113 2.62 22.09 15.29
C ARG A 113 3.49 21.06 14.60
N VAL A 114 4.81 21.23 14.70
CA VAL A 114 5.80 20.27 14.22
C VAL A 114 6.29 19.43 15.39
N ILE A 115 6.16 18.11 15.28
CA ILE A 115 6.55 17.12 16.28
C ILE A 115 7.71 16.30 15.71
N THR A 116 8.84 16.28 16.40
CA THR A 116 9.99 15.42 16.08
C THR A 116 10.03 14.27 17.08
N LEU A 117 10.18 13.03 16.58
CA LEU A 117 10.24 11.81 17.38
C LEU A 117 11.51 11.00 17.06
N ASP A 118 12.00 10.26 18.04
CA ASP A 118 13.13 9.35 17.89
C ASP A 118 12.64 7.90 17.75
N THR A 119 12.94 7.30 16.59
CA THR A 119 12.55 5.93 16.27
C THR A 119 13.72 4.96 16.30
N ASN A 120 14.87 5.33 16.87
CA ASN A 120 15.98 4.40 17.11
C ASN A 120 15.62 3.37 18.18
N SER A 121 16.22 2.17 18.12
CA SER A 121 15.83 1.03 18.96
C SER A 121 15.88 1.28 20.47
N GLY A 122 16.69 2.23 20.94
CA GLY A 122 16.78 2.61 22.36
C GLY A 122 15.65 3.54 22.85
N TYR A 123 14.90 4.14 21.93
CA TYR A 123 13.93 5.21 22.22
C TYR A 123 12.50 4.84 21.79
N ARG A 124 12.29 3.63 21.27
CA ARG A 124 10.97 3.02 20.99
C ARG A 124 10.28 2.60 22.30
N ILE A 125 10.00 3.57 23.17
CA ILE A 125 9.56 3.36 24.56
C ILE A 125 8.23 4.06 24.84
N GLN A 126 7.54 3.60 25.89
CA GLN A 126 6.21 4.08 26.25
C GLN A 126 6.24 5.55 26.68
N GLU A 127 7.30 6.01 27.32
CA GLU A 127 7.45 7.40 27.78
C GLU A 127 7.39 8.42 26.65
N GLN A 128 7.86 8.05 25.45
CA GLN A 128 7.75 8.91 24.27
C GLN A 128 6.32 8.92 23.71
N LEU A 129 5.63 7.77 23.71
CA LEU A 129 4.21 7.69 23.31
C LEU A 129 3.30 8.44 24.29
N ASP A 130 3.54 8.33 25.59
CA ASP A 130 2.79 9.07 26.61
C ASP A 130 2.97 10.59 26.44
N TRP A 131 4.20 11.02 26.14
CA TRP A 131 4.47 12.41 25.81
C TRP A 131 3.75 12.86 24.52
N LEU A 132 3.81 12.06 23.46
CA LEU A 132 3.13 12.34 22.20
C LEU A 132 1.61 12.50 22.40
N ALA A 133 1.00 11.66 23.23
CA ALA A 133 -0.42 11.74 23.55
C ALA A 133 -0.79 13.11 24.16
N VAL A 134 0.03 13.61 25.10
CA VAL A 134 -0.16 14.93 25.71
C VAL A 134 0.00 16.06 24.69
N VAL A 135 0.99 15.97 23.80
CA VAL A 135 1.24 16.98 22.76
C VAL A 135 0.10 17.05 21.75
N LEU A 136 -0.47 15.89 21.37
CA LEU A 136 -1.62 15.81 20.47
C LEU A 136 -2.91 16.32 21.14
N GLU A 137 -3.11 16.02 22.43
CA GLU A 137 -4.24 16.57 23.20
C GLU A 137 -4.17 18.10 23.31
N ASP A 138 -2.98 18.64 23.58
CA ASP A 138 -2.76 20.09 23.61
C ASP A 138 -3.02 20.71 22.22
N ALA A 139 -2.52 20.09 21.15
CA ALA A 139 -2.76 20.55 19.78
C ALA A 139 -4.24 20.50 19.40
N ALA A 140 -4.99 19.52 19.93
CA ALA A 140 -6.42 19.39 19.69
C ALA A 140 -7.20 20.57 20.28
N LEU A 141 -6.79 21.03 21.47
CA LEU A 141 -7.45 22.11 22.22
C LEU A 141 -7.02 23.52 21.78
N ASP A 142 -5.88 23.67 21.11
CA ASP A 142 -5.38 24.97 20.67
C ASP A 142 -5.96 25.37 19.30
N ASP A 143 -6.92 26.31 19.30
CA ASP A 143 -7.56 26.85 18.09
C ASP A 143 -6.58 27.60 17.16
N ARG A 144 -5.35 27.88 17.60
CA ARG A 144 -4.31 28.47 16.75
C ARG A 144 -3.63 27.43 15.87
N ILE A 145 -3.74 26.15 16.21
CA ILE A 145 -3.12 25.05 15.47
C ILE A 145 -4.15 24.45 14.52
N ASP A 146 -3.89 24.59 13.22
CA ASP A 146 -4.71 24.00 12.15
C ASP A 146 -4.18 22.63 11.74
N PHE A 147 -2.86 22.44 11.81
CA PHE A 147 -2.18 21.24 11.29
C PHE A 147 -1.17 20.66 12.27
N VAL A 148 -1.05 19.33 12.27
CA VAL A 148 0.01 18.60 12.98
C VAL A 148 0.93 17.91 11.99
N PHE A 149 2.20 18.27 12.03
CA PHE A 149 3.25 17.70 11.19
C PHE A 149 4.16 16.86 12.09
N ALA A 150 4.30 15.58 11.81
CA ALA A 150 5.26 14.71 12.51
C ALA A 150 6.48 14.43 11.64
N GLN A 151 7.65 14.27 12.25
CA GLN A 151 8.81 13.69 11.57
C GLN A 151 9.52 12.67 12.45
N PHE A 152 9.99 11.59 11.83
CA PHE A 152 10.81 10.57 12.46
C PHE A 152 11.46 9.69 11.40
N HIS A 153 12.53 8.98 11.75
CA HIS A 153 13.34 8.30 10.73
C HIS A 153 12.73 7.02 10.15
N HIS A 154 12.36 6.05 10.97
CA HIS A 154 11.97 4.72 10.49
C HIS A 154 10.47 4.66 10.12
N PRO A 155 10.09 4.13 8.95
CA PRO A 155 8.70 4.10 8.49
C PRO A 155 7.76 3.21 9.31
N HIS A 156 6.47 3.55 9.27
CA HIS A 156 5.40 2.58 9.54
C HIS A 156 5.25 1.59 8.36
N LYS A 157 5.23 2.12 7.13
CA LYS A 157 5.15 1.39 5.87
C LYS A 157 6.14 1.97 4.86
N SER A 158 6.76 1.12 4.05
CA SER A 158 7.58 1.55 2.91
C SER A 158 7.48 0.57 1.75
N GLU A 159 7.07 1.09 0.59
CA GLU A 159 6.99 0.30 -0.63
C GLU A 159 8.36 -0.09 -1.20
N ILE A 160 9.35 0.77 -0.98
CA ILE A 160 10.69 0.64 -1.55
C ILE A 160 11.56 -0.32 -0.72
N TRP A 161 11.44 -0.30 0.60
CA TRP A 161 12.24 -1.16 1.48
C TRP A 161 11.45 -1.59 2.72
N THR A 162 10.69 -2.69 2.60
CA THR A 162 9.82 -3.17 3.69
C THR A 162 10.54 -3.59 4.98
N PRO A 163 11.79 -4.12 4.95
CA PRO A 163 12.55 -4.38 6.18
C PRO A 163 12.86 -3.13 7.02
N GLY A 164 12.75 -1.92 6.45
CA GLY A 164 12.94 -0.68 7.19
C GLY A 164 11.76 -0.32 8.10
N GLU A 165 10.62 -1.00 7.97
CA GLU A 165 9.41 -0.74 8.74
C GLU A 165 9.56 -1.11 10.22
N THR A 166 8.89 -0.35 11.08
CA THR A 166 8.88 -0.64 12.52
C THR A 166 7.49 -0.57 13.12
N PHE A 167 7.21 -1.50 14.03
CA PHE A 167 5.97 -1.52 14.79
C PHE A 167 5.77 -0.25 15.64
N PHE A 168 6.86 0.34 16.15
CA PHE A 168 6.76 1.57 16.95
C PHE A 168 6.23 2.74 16.12
N SER A 169 6.66 2.85 14.86
CA SER A 169 6.11 3.85 13.93
C SER A 169 4.63 3.60 13.66
N THR A 170 4.16 2.34 13.59
CA THR A 170 2.72 2.03 13.53
C THR A 170 1.96 2.65 14.71
N GLN A 171 2.50 2.55 15.93
CA GLN A 171 1.85 3.12 17.11
C GLN A 171 1.76 4.65 17.04
N ILE A 172 2.82 5.32 16.58
CA ILE A 172 2.82 6.77 16.35
C ILE A 172 1.74 7.14 15.33
N ILE A 173 1.70 6.44 14.18
CA ILE A 173 0.73 6.72 13.12
C ILE A 173 -0.70 6.53 13.60
N THR A 174 -1.00 5.45 14.32
CA THR A 174 -2.33 5.24 14.91
C THR A 174 -2.76 6.41 15.80
N MET A 175 -1.84 7.01 16.57
CA MET A 175 -2.16 8.17 17.41
C MET A 175 -2.43 9.43 16.58
N VAL A 176 -1.64 9.68 15.52
CA VAL A 176 -1.76 10.85 14.65
C VAL A 176 -2.99 10.76 13.73
N GLU A 177 -3.33 9.55 13.28
CA GLU A 177 -4.58 9.23 12.59
C GLU A 177 -5.79 9.51 13.48
N GLN A 178 -5.78 9.00 14.72
CA GLN A 178 -6.85 9.23 15.69
C GLN A 178 -7.01 10.73 16.01
N PHE A 179 -5.91 11.47 16.14
CA PHE A 179 -5.94 12.93 16.26
C PHE A 179 -6.68 13.58 15.10
N SER A 180 -6.35 13.23 13.86
CA SER A 180 -6.98 13.83 12.68
C SER A 180 -8.49 13.51 12.60
N THR A 181 -8.89 12.27 12.91
CA THR A 181 -10.30 11.86 12.92
C THR A 181 -11.09 12.57 14.01
N THR A 182 -10.53 12.72 15.20
CA THR A 182 -11.27 13.28 16.35
C THR A 182 -11.41 14.79 16.30
N THR A 183 -10.40 15.48 15.76
CA THR A 183 -10.36 16.95 15.73
C THR A 183 -10.78 17.52 14.37
N GLY A 184 -10.76 16.69 13.33
CA GLY A 184 -10.80 17.10 11.94
C GLY A 184 -9.57 17.89 11.49
N LYS A 185 -8.54 18.09 12.34
CA LYS A 185 -7.31 18.82 11.96
C LYS A 185 -6.45 17.90 11.09
N PRO A 186 -6.16 18.25 9.82
CA PRO A 186 -5.34 17.41 8.98
C PRO A 186 -3.94 17.21 9.59
N SER A 187 -3.40 16.01 9.41
CA SER A 187 -2.06 15.67 9.86
C SER A 187 -1.23 15.07 8.74
N ILE A 188 0.07 15.22 8.86
CA ILE A 188 1.04 14.67 7.91
C ILE A 188 2.25 14.18 8.68
N HIS A 189 2.88 13.10 8.21
CA HIS A 189 4.18 12.71 8.73
C HIS A 189 5.21 12.54 7.62
N PHE A 190 6.46 12.86 7.97
CA PHE A 190 7.62 12.73 7.12
C PHE A 190 8.58 11.70 7.69
N PHE A 191 9.06 10.79 6.84
CA PHE A 191 10.02 9.78 7.24
C PHE A 191 11.19 9.61 6.27
N GLY A 192 12.22 8.92 6.74
CA GLY A 192 13.48 8.69 6.06
C GLY A 192 13.73 7.19 5.82
N HIS A 193 15.00 6.80 5.93
CA HIS A 193 15.49 5.41 6.04
C HIS A 193 15.39 4.57 4.76
N THR A 194 14.35 4.75 3.97
CA THR A 194 14.08 3.98 2.74
C THR A 194 14.32 4.87 1.53
N HIS A 195 15.48 4.77 0.89
CA HIS A 195 16.07 5.81 0.06
C HIS A 195 15.31 6.05 -1.26
N GLY A 196 14.34 6.95 -1.21
CA GLY A 196 13.53 7.35 -2.35
C GLY A 196 12.49 8.39 -1.97
N TYR A 197 11.42 8.43 -2.76
CA TYR A 197 10.22 9.19 -2.46
C TYR A 197 9.02 8.28 -2.55
N SER A 198 8.13 8.41 -1.59
CA SER A 198 6.86 7.71 -1.54
C SER A 198 5.83 8.64 -0.89
N ARG A 199 4.63 8.76 -1.46
CA ARG A 199 3.49 9.44 -0.84
C ARG A 199 2.30 8.49 -0.79
N GLY A 200 1.61 8.53 0.34
CA GLY A 200 0.33 7.89 0.55
C GLY A 200 -0.57 8.67 1.49
N GLN A 201 -1.73 8.11 1.75
CA GLN A 201 -2.71 8.64 2.69
C GLN A 201 -3.49 7.52 3.36
N SER A 202 -3.91 7.76 4.60
CA SER A 202 -4.77 6.83 5.30
C SER A 202 -6.20 6.90 4.74
N ARG A 203 -6.82 5.74 4.51
CA ARG A 203 -8.17 5.66 3.92
C ARG A 203 -9.19 6.45 4.71
N ASP A 204 -9.28 6.20 6.01
CA ASP A 204 -10.37 6.69 6.86
C ASP A 204 -9.98 7.90 7.72
N HIS A 205 -8.81 8.50 7.46
CA HIS A 205 -8.25 9.61 8.24
C HIS A 205 -7.79 10.74 7.32
N GLN A 206 -7.82 11.98 7.81
CA GLN A 206 -7.20 13.13 7.12
C GLN A 206 -5.70 13.15 7.41
N HIS A 207 -5.02 12.06 7.04
CA HIS A 207 -3.62 11.83 7.34
C HIS A 207 -2.82 11.51 6.06
N THR A 208 -1.76 12.29 5.82
CA THR A 208 -0.82 12.09 4.71
C THR A 208 0.49 11.47 5.21
N MET A 209 1.08 10.58 4.41
CA MET A 209 2.32 9.87 4.70
C MET A 209 3.35 10.18 3.62
N VAL A 210 4.57 10.59 3.99
CA VAL A 210 5.57 11.00 3.01
C VAL A 210 6.98 10.53 3.37
N ASN A 211 7.54 9.68 2.51
CA ASN A 211 8.96 9.36 2.52
C ASN A 211 9.75 10.47 1.81
N VAL A 212 10.75 11.03 2.48
CA VAL A 212 11.62 12.11 1.96
C VAL A 212 13.11 11.75 2.05
N ALA A 213 13.44 10.46 1.97
CA ALA A 213 14.77 9.87 2.04
C ALA A 213 15.58 9.99 0.73
N SER A 214 15.50 11.11 0.03
CA SER A 214 16.02 11.26 -1.33
C SER A 214 17.05 12.39 -1.48
N ALA A 215 17.69 12.83 -0.39
CA ALA A 215 18.61 13.97 -0.44
C ALA A 215 20.01 13.62 -1.01
N MET A 216 20.56 12.45 -0.69
CA MET A 216 21.88 12.04 -1.18
C MET A 216 22.10 10.53 -1.22
N GLY A 217 21.62 9.83 -0.19
CA GLY A 217 21.83 8.40 0.03
C GLY A 217 21.65 7.58 -1.25
N SER A 218 22.35 6.45 -1.32
CA SER A 218 22.23 5.54 -2.46
C SER A 218 20.78 5.10 -2.59
N LEU A 219 20.11 5.47 -3.68
CA LEU A 219 18.70 5.16 -3.89
C LEU A 219 18.44 3.66 -3.81
N ASP A 220 17.35 3.30 -3.14
CA ASP A 220 16.86 1.93 -3.04
C ASP A 220 16.07 1.64 -4.31
N TYR A 221 16.78 1.27 -5.38
CA TYR A 221 16.15 0.90 -6.64
C TYR A 221 15.25 -0.34 -6.50
N TRP A 222 14.23 -0.40 -7.35
CA TRP A 222 13.25 -1.49 -7.37
C TRP A 222 13.92 -2.86 -7.52
N GLY A 223 13.49 -3.81 -6.69
CA GLY A 223 14.03 -5.17 -6.69
C GLY A 223 15.41 -5.35 -6.03
N LEU A 224 16.07 -4.29 -5.55
CA LEU A 224 17.27 -4.43 -4.71
C LEU A 224 16.94 -5.05 -3.35
N TYR A 225 15.78 -4.68 -2.80
CA TYR A 225 15.26 -5.16 -1.54
C TYR A 225 13.79 -5.61 -1.68
N PRO A 226 13.23 -6.30 -0.67
CA PRO A 226 11.81 -6.62 -0.67
C PRO A 226 10.96 -5.34 -0.79
N ASN A 227 10.02 -5.36 -1.74
CA ASN A 227 9.06 -4.29 -2.01
C ASN A 227 7.65 -4.78 -1.69
N ALA A 228 6.74 -3.86 -1.40
CA ALA A 228 5.31 -4.10 -1.28
C ALA A 228 4.54 -2.95 -1.95
N ASP A 229 3.44 -3.29 -2.64
CA ASP A 229 2.49 -2.32 -3.20
C ASP A 229 1.38 -2.18 -2.17
N TYR A 230 1.41 -1.10 -1.40
CA TYR A 230 0.47 -0.91 -0.29
C TYR A 230 -0.71 -0.09 -0.78
N GLU A 231 -1.93 -0.53 -0.44
CA GLU A 231 -3.14 0.22 -0.81
C GLU A 231 -3.13 1.66 -0.29
N GLU A 232 -2.33 2.03 0.71
CA GLU A 232 -2.19 3.41 1.20
C GLU A 232 -1.29 4.31 0.35
N PHE A 233 -0.43 3.75 -0.50
CA PHE A 233 0.52 4.53 -1.31
C PHE A 233 0.04 4.76 -2.74
N GLU A 234 0.28 5.98 -3.22
CA GLU A 234 -0.21 6.46 -4.50
C GLU A 234 0.96 6.80 -5.44
N TYR A 235 2.11 7.15 -4.86
CA TYR A 235 3.24 7.64 -5.63
C TYR A 235 4.57 7.22 -5.02
N SER A 236 5.28 6.27 -5.63
CA SER A 236 6.61 5.85 -5.20
C SER A 236 7.63 5.88 -6.33
N VAL A 237 8.76 6.57 -6.13
CA VAL A 237 9.88 6.65 -7.09
C VAL A 237 11.24 6.61 -6.40
N PRO A 238 12.20 5.82 -6.91
CA PRO A 238 13.59 5.87 -6.46
C PRO A 238 14.30 7.03 -7.17
N GLU A 239 14.01 8.26 -6.78
CA GLU A 239 14.60 9.48 -7.36
C GLU A 239 15.07 10.46 -6.28
N TRP A 240 16.20 11.13 -6.52
CA TRP A 240 16.72 12.18 -5.65
C TRP A 240 15.89 13.46 -5.73
N GLY A 241 15.94 14.27 -4.68
CA GLY A 241 15.40 15.62 -4.64
C GLY A 241 14.86 15.98 -3.27
N PHE A 242 13.82 16.83 -3.25
CA PHE A 242 13.26 17.36 -2.02
C PHE A 242 11.75 17.55 -2.13
N VAL A 243 11.13 17.80 -0.97
CA VAL A 243 9.73 18.22 -0.85
C VAL A 243 9.71 19.69 -0.41
N MET A 244 8.90 20.49 -1.10
CA MET A 244 8.58 21.85 -0.67
C MET A 244 7.19 21.87 -0.06
N MET A 245 7.07 22.45 1.14
CA MET A 245 5.81 22.65 1.84
C MET A 245 5.48 24.14 1.87
N ASP A 246 4.35 24.52 1.29
CA ASP A 246 3.76 25.84 1.50
C ASP A 246 2.61 25.70 2.50
N ILE A 247 2.55 26.60 3.48
CA ILE A 247 1.44 26.64 4.44
C ILE A 247 0.79 28.02 4.37
N GLU A 248 -0.53 28.02 4.18
CA GLU A 248 -1.35 29.21 4.26
C GLU A 248 -2.15 29.16 5.57
N ALA A 249 -1.98 30.19 6.39
CA ALA A 249 -2.77 30.40 7.61
C ALA A 249 -3.89 31.42 7.35
N GLY A 250 -4.90 31.45 8.20
CA GLY A 250 -5.93 32.49 8.15
C GLY A 250 -7.34 31.92 8.22
N ALA A 251 -8.25 32.50 7.43
CA ALA A 251 -9.65 32.10 7.42
C ALA A 251 -9.89 30.76 6.69
N ASP A 252 -9.02 30.41 5.76
CA ASP A 252 -9.08 29.17 5.00
C ASP A 252 -7.71 28.50 4.95
N PRO A 253 -7.28 27.88 6.07
CA PRO A 253 -5.93 27.33 6.18
C PRO A 253 -5.73 26.14 5.24
N SER A 254 -4.56 26.06 4.60
CA SER A 254 -4.16 24.88 3.84
C SER A 254 -2.66 24.62 3.93
N PHE A 255 -2.26 23.40 3.60
CA PHE A 255 -0.88 23.11 3.22
C PHE A 255 -0.83 22.52 1.82
N ARG A 256 0.24 22.85 1.09
CA ARG A 256 0.54 22.28 -0.22
C ARG A 256 1.90 21.61 -0.19
N LEU A 257 1.94 20.35 -0.62
CA LEU A 257 3.15 19.55 -0.76
C LEU A 257 3.52 19.47 -2.23
N ARG A 258 4.78 19.75 -2.56
CA ARG A 258 5.33 19.56 -3.90
C ARG A 258 6.61 18.73 -3.87
N ARG A 259 6.63 17.60 -4.57
CA ARG A 259 7.83 16.79 -4.78
C ARG A 259 8.60 17.32 -5.98
N VAL A 260 9.78 17.89 -5.73
CA VAL A 260 10.66 18.49 -6.76
C VAL A 260 11.83 17.56 -7.05
N SER A 261 11.76 16.85 -8.16
CA SER A 261 12.73 15.80 -8.50
C SER A 261 13.97 16.29 -9.24
N ARG A 262 15.10 15.66 -8.89
CA ARG A 262 16.40 15.72 -9.58
C ARG A 262 16.68 14.46 -10.38
N GLY A 263 15.72 13.53 -10.44
CA GLY A 263 15.84 12.27 -11.16
C GLY A 263 16.71 11.26 -10.43
N ASN A 264 17.24 10.29 -11.18
CA ASN A 264 18.12 9.23 -10.72
C ASN A 264 19.18 8.90 -11.79
N ASP A 265 19.85 7.75 -11.67
CA ASP A 265 20.87 7.34 -12.64
C ASP A 265 20.30 6.98 -14.03
N TYR A 266 18.98 6.77 -14.13
CA TYR A 266 18.27 6.37 -15.36
C TYR A 266 17.49 7.53 -15.98
N ILE A 267 16.94 8.41 -15.16
CA ILE A 267 16.09 9.54 -15.54
C ILE A 267 16.72 10.82 -15.03
N PHE A 268 17.16 11.71 -15.91
CA PHE A 268 17.57 13.06 -15.50
C PHE A 268 16.36 13.97 -15.37
N ARG A 269 16.27 14.72 -14.27
CA ARG A 269 15.30 15.80 -14.09
C ARG A 269 15.97 17.04 -13.53
N ASP A 270 15.43 18.21 -13.89
CA ASP A 270 15.92 19.51 -13.42
C ASP A 270 14.80 20.26 -12.72
N ASN A 271 14.65 20.00 -11.42
CA ASN A 271 13.63 20.60 -10.55
C ASN A 271 12.20 20.44 -11.08
N GLU A 272 11.90 19.26 -11.61
CA GLU A 272 10.56 18.93 -12.09
C GLU A 272 9.64 18.62 -10.92
N VAL A 273 8.47 19.27 -10.86
CA VAL A 273 7.42 18.91 -9.90
C VAL A 273 6.72 17.66 -10.42
N ILE A 274 6.93 16.53 -9.75
CA ILE A 274 6.38 15.23 -10.16
C ILE A 274 5.19 14.79 -9.31
N ASP A 275 5.02 15.40 -8.14
CA ASP A 275 3.85 15.20 -7.28
C ASP A 275 3.49 16.52 -6.60
N ASP A 276 2.20 16.78 -6.45
CA ASP A 276 1.64 18.05 -6.01
C ASP A 276 0.28 17.81 -5.35
N ILE A 277 0.15 18.04 -4.05
CA ILE A 277 -1.14 17.93 -3.36
C ILE A 277 -1.38 19.16 -2.50
N GLN A 278 -2.64 19.53 -2.33
CA GLN A 278 -3.06 20.58 -1.41
C GLN A 278 -4.17 20.02 -0.52
N VAL A 279 -4.09 20.31 0.77
CA VAL A 279 -5.04 19.85 1.78
C VAL A 279 -5.54 21.04 2.57
N TRP A 280 -6.86 21.21 2.59
CA TRP A 280 -7.54 22.29 3.32
C TRP A 280 -7.95 21.85 4.72
N ARG A 281 -7.88 22.77 5.67
CA ARG A 281 -8.40 22.55 7.03
C ARG A 281 -9.93 22.45 7.04
N TYR A 282 -10.59 23.25 6.21
CA TYR A 282 -12.06 23.35 6.14
C TYR A 282 -12.58 22.93 4.77
N ASN A 283 -12.17 21.74 4.34
CA ASN A 283 -12.59 21.13 3.08
C ASN A 283 -14.12 20.90 3.02
N ILE A 284 -14.74 21.28 1.90
CA ILE A 284 -16.12 20.91 1.57
C ILE A 284 -16.06 19.59 0.81
N ALA A 285 -16.41 18.50 1.51
CA ALA A 285 -16.45 17.18 0.90
C ALA A 285 -17.31 17.12 -0.39
N PRO A 286 -16.98 16.21 -1.32
CA PRO A 286 -17.66 16.11 -2.60
C PRO A 286 -19.12 15.69 -2.43
N GLU A 287 -19.93 15.95 -3.46
CA GLU A 287 -21.33 15.53 -3.47
C GLU A 287 -21.43 14.00 -3.34
N THR A 288 -22.42 13.55 -2.57
CA THR A 288 -22.75 12.14 -2.42
C THR A 288 -23.05 11.53 -3.79
N PRO A 289 -22.32 10.48 -4.21
CA PRO A 289 -22.58 9.85 -5.50
C PRO A 289 -23.95 9.16 -5.54
N VAL A 290 -24.53 9.11 -6.73
CA VAL A 290 -25.76 8.35 -6.98
C VAL A 290 -25.40 7.06 -7.72
N PRO A 291 -25.74 5.87 -7.19
CA PRO A 291 -25.45 4.63 -7.86
C PRO A 291 -26.36 4.48 -9.09
N LEU A 292 -25.81 4.01 -10.21
CA LEU A 292 -26.53 3.95 -11.50
C LEU A 292 -26.79 2.52 -11.96
N SER A 293 -25.80 1.64 -11.91
CA SER A 293 -25.92 0.28 -12.42
C SER A 293 -24.89 -0.64 -11.76
N PRO A 294 -25.20 -1.93 -11.56
CA PRO A 294 -26.51 -2.55 -11.67
C PRO A 294 -27.46 -2.07 -10.57
N GLY A 295 -28.76 -2.10 -10.84
CA GLY A 295 -29.79 -1.65 -9.91
C GLY A 295 -31.11 -2.41 -10.08
N PRO A 296 -32.17 -1.95 -9.40
CA PRO A 296 -33.47 -2.61 -9.48
C PRO A 296 -33.97 -2.70 -10.93
N GLY A 297 -34.17 -3.93 -11.43
CA GLY A 297 -34.62 -4.18 -12.79
C GLY A 297 -33.50 -4.33 -13.84
N SER A 298 -32.23 -4.39 -13.43
CA SER A 298 -31.10 -4.77 -14.31
C SER A 298 -31.19 -6.21 -14.86
N GLY A 299 -32.10 -7.03 -14.33
CA GLY A 299 -32.16 -8.47 -14.61
C GLY A 299 -31.07 -9.22 -13.83
N ASP A 300 -30.83 -10.48 -14.20
CA ASP A 300 -29.80 -11.30 -13.59
C ASP A 300 -28.41 -10.86 -14.06
N VAL A 301 -27.62 -10.33 -13.14
CA VAL A 301 -26.22 -9.93 -13.37
C VAL A 301 -25.32 -11.10 -12.98
N SER A 302 -24.40 -11.53 -13.85
CA SER A 302 -23.43 -12.56 -13.46
C SER A 302 -22.67 -12.13 -12.21
N GLY A 303 -22.45 -13.03 -11.26
CA GLY A 303 -21.68 -12.73 -10.05
C GLY A 303 -20.19 -12.53 -10.29
N ASP A 304 -19.72 -12.83 -11.51
CA ASP A 304 -18.33 -12.69 -11.93
C ASP A 304 -18.11 -11.36 -12.66
N ASN A 305 -17.00 -10.67 -12.39
CA ASN A 305 -16.61 -9.41 -13.05
C ASN A 305 -17.73 -8.35 -13.08
N VAL A 306 -18.45 -8.19 -11.97
CA VAL A 306 -19.56 -7.24 -11.86
C VAL A 306 -19.03 -5.82 -12.06
N LEU A 307 -19.56 -5.10 -13.05
CA LEU A 307 -19.27 -3.68 -13.27
C LEU A 307 -20.27 -2.81 -12.50
N LEU A 308 -19.80 -2.15 -11.44
CA LEU A 308 -20.56 -1.11 -10.73
C LEU A 308 -20.28 0.25 -11.35
N THR A 309 -21.30 1.09 -11.50
CA THR A 309 -21.18 2.45 -12.06
C THR A 309 -22.06 3.41 -11.28
N ALA A 310 -21.52 4.60 -11.00
CA ALA A 310 -22.21 5.67 -10.30
C ALA A 310 -22.14 6.99 -11.09
N ALA A 311 -22.87 8.00 -10.62
CA ALA A 311 -22.99 9.29 -11.26
C ALA A 311 -21.64 10.03 -11.33
N PRO A 312 -21.47 10.96 -12.28
CA PRO A 312 -20.27 11.78 -12.36
C PRO A 312 -19.96 12.48 -11.04
N TYR A 313 -18.67 12.54 -10.71
CA TYR A 313 -18.17 13.28 -9.56
C TYR A 313 -18.43 14.78 -9.69
N PHE A 314 -18.77 15.41 -8.57
CA PHE A 314 -18.87 16.85 -8.44
C PHE A 314 -18.37 17.30 -7.08
N ASP A 315 -17.67 18.42 -7.07
CA ASP A 315 -17.14 19.06 -5.88
C ASP A 315 -17.37 20.57 -5.99
N ALA A 316 -17.79 21.19 -4.88
CA ALA A 316 -18.19 22.59 -4.87
C ALA A 316 -16.98 23.54 -4.99
N GLU A 317 -15.80 23.09 -4.55
CA GLU A 317 -14.54 23.83 -4.58
C GLU A 317 -13.75 23.53 -5.87
N GLY A 318 -14.17 22.49 -6.59
CA GLY A 318 -13.57 22.08 -7.86
C GLY A 318 -12.35 21.18 -7.66
N ASP A 319 -12.24 20.55 -6.48
CA ASP A 319 -11.22 19.57 -6.21
C ASP A 319 -11.35 18.35 -7.13
N PHE A 320 -10.25 17.63 -7.32
CA PHE A 320 -10.19 16.50 -8.23
C PHE A 320 -10.60 15.20 -7.53
N HIS A 321 -11.33 14.33 -8.23
CA HIS A 321 -11.71 13.00 -7.75
C HIS A 321 -10.49 12.08 -7.69
N ILE A 322 -9.99 11.78 -6.50
CA ILE A 322 -8.77 10.97 -6.35
C ILE A 322 -9.05 9.52 -5.94
N GLU A 323 -10.12 9.25 -5.18
CA GLU A 323 -10.40 7.91 -4.66
C GLU A 323 -11.89 7.62 -4.66
N SER A 324 -12.24 6.34 -4.80
CA SER A 324 -13.61 5.84 -4.59
C SER A 324 -13.57 4.58 -3.73
N GLN A 325 -14.61 4.36 -2.94
CA GLN A 325 -14.76 3.12 -2.18
C GLN A 325 -16.10 2.47 -2.51
N TRP A 326 -16.05 1.18 -2.81
CA TRP A 326 -17.18 0.39 -3.28
C TRP A 326 -17.40 -0.76 -2.32
N GLN A 327 -18.62 -0.87 -1.81
CA GLN A 327 -18.99 -1.94 -0.90
C GLN A 327 -20.16 -2.74 -1.42
N VAL A 328 -20.08 -4.06 -1.30
CA VAL A 328 -21.16 -4.99 -1.64
C VAL A 328 -21.42 -5.94 -0.47
N THR A 329 -22.67 -6.07 -0.07
CA THR A 329 -23.14 -7.00 0.96
C THR A 329 -24.30 -7.85 0.44
N MET A 330 -24.50 -9.03 1.04
CA MET A 330 -25.65 -9.90 0.75
C MET A 330 -26.79 -9.71 1.77
N THR A 331 -26.60 -8.81 2.74
CA THR A 331 -27.57 -8.47 3.77
C THR A 331 -27.83 -6.97 3.74
N SER A 332 -29.02 -6.57 3.29
CA SER A 332 -29.41 -5.15 3.19
C SER A 332 -29.08 -4.36 4.46
N GLY A 333 -28.41 -3.23 4.29
CA GLY A 333 -28.04 -2.32 5.38
C GLY A 333 -26.91 -2.78 6.29
N ASP A 334 -26.34 -3.98 6.11
CA ASP A 334 -25.21 -4.47 6.91
C ASP A 334 -23.91 -4.50 6.12
N TYR A 335 -23.06 -3.51 6.40
CA TYR A 335 -21.72 -3.35 5.84
C TYR A 335 -20.62 -3.53 6.89
N SER A 336 -20.92 -4.22 8.00
CA SER A 336 -19.90 -4.50 9.03
C SER A 336 -18.85 -5.51 8.56
N ASN A 337 -19.25 -6.40 7.66
CA ASN A 337 -18.38 -7.38 7.00
C ASN A 337 -18.90 -7.63 5.56
N PRO A 338 -18.74 -6.65 4.66
CA PRO A 338 -19.22 -6.77 3.30
C PRO A 338 -18.44 -7.85 2.55
N VAL A 339 -19.06 -8.44 1.53
CA VAL A 339 -18.39 -9.41 0.65
C VAL A 339 -17.31 -8.72 -0.19
N VAL A 340 -17.51 -7.44 -0.49
CA VAL A 340 -16.56 -6.58 -1.20
C VAL A 340 -16.37 -5.28 -0.41
N ASP A 341 -15.11 -4.91 -0.18
CA ASP A 341 -14.70 -3.57 0.27
C ASP A 341 -13.51 -3.12 -0.58
N GLU A 342 -13.79 -2.57 -1.76
CA GLU A 342 -12.77 -2.17 -2.73
C GLU A 342 -12.49 -0.67 -2.62
N TRP A 343 -11.22 -0.32 -2.42
CA TRP A 343 -10.74 1.06 -2.42
C TRP A 343 -9.92 1.32 -3.68
N ARG A 344 -10.42 2.21 -4.54
CA ARG A 344 -9.78 2.58 -5.81
C ARG A 344 -9.15 3.96 -5.74
N ARG A 345 -8.13 4.16 -6.57
CA ARG A 345 -7.37 5.40 -6.73
C ARG A 345 -7.20 5.74 -8.19
N PHE A 346 -7.12 7.03 -8.48
CA PHE A 346 -6.97 7.51 -9.86
C PHE A 346 -5.59 7.24 -10.46
N GLN A 347 -4.57 7.04 -9.62
CA GLN A 347 -3.19 6.70 -10.02
C GLN A 347 -2.52 5.81 -8.97
N ASN A 348 -1.50 5.05 -9.37
CA ASN A 348 -0.58 4.34 -8.48
C ASN A 348 0.80 4.21 -9.15
N TRP A 349 1.73 5.13 -8.84
CA TRP A 349 3.08 5.08 -9.39
C TRP A 349 3.93 4.07 -8.62
N TYR A 350 4.14 2.90 -9.22
CA TYR A 350 4.85 1.80 -8.61
C TYR A 350 5.79 1.10 -9.61
N ARG A 351 6.60 0.15 -9.13
CA ARG A 351 7.55 -0.59 -9.96
C ARG A 351 6.84 -1.40 -11.02
N THR A 352 7.55 -1.70 -12.10
CA THR A 352 7.14 -2.75 -13.03
C THR A 352 8.07 -3.96 -12.90
N PRO A 353 7.56 -5.19 -13.06
CA PRO A 353 8.41 -6.38 -13.09
C PRO A 353 9.37 -6.46 -14.30
N ASN A 354 9.12 -5.67 -15.36
CA ASN A 354 9.78 -5.81 -16.67
C ASN A 354 10.57 -4.57 -17.14
N VAL A 355 10.65 -3.50 -16.35
CA VAL A 355 11.39 -2.26 -16.68
C VAL A 355 12.60 -2.11 -15.74
N ASP A 356 13.54 -1.25 -16.14
CA ASP A 356 14.71 -0.86 -15.37
C ASP A 356 14.37 -0.50 -13.92
N PRO A 357 15.23 -0.88 -12.94
CA PRO A 357 14.93 -0.78 -11.52
C PRO A 357 14.83 0.68 -11.00
N GLY A 358 15.16 1.67 -11.84
CA GLY A 358 14.99 3.10 -11.56
C GLY A 358 13.73 3.75 -12.11
N ILE A 359 12.78 2.99 -12.66
CA ILE A 359 11.59 3.55 -13.30
C ILE A 359 10.33 3.04 -12.60
N SER A 360 9.49 3.97 -12.17
CA SER A 360 8.10 3.69 -11.78
C SER A 360 7.16 4.08 -12.91
N ILE A 361 6.03 3.39 -13.02
CA ILE A 361 4.93 3.75 -13.92
C ILE A 361 3.65 3.85 -13.12
N ASP A 362 2.68 4.60 -13.63
CA ASP A 362 1.30 4.49 -13.16
C ASP A 362 0.74 3.10 -13.51
N THR A 363 0.46 2.29 -12.50
CA THR A 363 -0.12 0.95 -12.63
C THR A 363 -1.64 0.99 -12.74
N VAL A 364 -2.27 2.13 -12.44
CA VAL A 364 -3.70 2.35 -12.68
C VAL A 364 -3.90 2.61 -14.17
N THR A 365 -4.62 1.69 -14.81
CA THR A 365 -4.93 1.78 -16.26
C THR A 365 -6.25 2.50 -16.54
N ASP A 366 -7.12 2.59 -15.53
CA ASP A 366 -8.39 3.29 -15.57
C ASP A 366 -8.46 4.29 -14.40
N SER A 367 -8.28 5.56 -14.72
CA SER A 367 -8.30 6.67 -13.76
C SER A 367 -9.72 7.17 -13.48
N ASP A 368 -10.75 6.62 -14.12
CA ASP A 368 -12.13 7.01 -13.89
C ASP A 368 -12.70 6.29 -12.66
N MET A 369 -12.74 7.03 -11.55
CA MET A 369 -13.21 6.55 -10.25
C MET A 369 -14.74 6.48 -10.14
N THR A 370 -15.49 6.69 -11.23
CA THR A 370 -16.96 6.61 -11.23
C THR A 370 -17.51 5.22 -11.49
N HIS A 371 -16.64 4.23 -11.70
CA HIS A 371 -17.02 2.83 -11.85
C HIS A 371 -15.97 1.89 -11.23
N THR A 372 -16.30 0.61 -11.07
CA THR A 372 -15.33 -0.46 -10.74
C THR A 372 -15.79 -1.80 -11.30
N VAL A 373 -14.84 -2.65 -11.71
CA VAL A 373 -15.10 -4.07 -11.95
C VAL A 373 -14.63 -4.84 -10.73
N LEU A 374 -15.57 -5.51 -10.06
CA LEU A 374 -15.29 -6.24 -8.82
C LEU A 374 -14.26 -7.34 -9.07
N GLN A 375 -13.21 -7.36 -8.26
CA GLN A 375 -12.18 -8.39 -8.26
C GLN A 375 -12.66 -9.67 -7.56
N THR A 376 -13.64 -9.53 -6.67
CA THR A 376 -14.25 -10.64 -5.94
C THR A 376 -15.58 -11.03 -6.56
N ALA A 377 -15.71 -12.30 -6.96
CA ALA A 377 -16.98 -12.84 -7.43
C ALA A 377 -18.02 -12.91 -6.30
N LEU A 378 -19.25 -12.52 -6.60
CA LEU A 378 -20.37 -12.48 -5.64
C LEU A 378 -21.09 -13.83 -5.57
N PRO A 379 -21.57 -14.29 -4.41
CA PRO A 379 -22.40 -15.50 -4.33
C PRO A 379 -23.62 -15.42 -5.26
N GLY A 380 -23.79 -16.43 -6.11
CA GLY A 380 -24.87 -16.47 -7.10
C GLY A 380 -26.26 -16.69 -6.49
N CYS A 381 -27.28 -16.38 -7.29
CA CYS A 381 -28.71 -16.60 -6.99
C CYS A 381 -29.18 -15.91 -5.71
N ALA A 382 -28.64 -14.72 -5.49
CA ALA A 382 -28.87 -13.93 -4.30
C ALA A 382 -29.01 -12.46 -4.67
N THR A 383 -29.69 -11.70 -3.83
CA THR A 383 -29.77 -10.26 -3.97
C THR A 383 -28.52 -9.64 -3.34
N ALA A 384 -27.77 -8.89 -4.13
CA ALA A 384 -26.65 -8.08 -3.64
C ALA A 384 -27.10 -6.64 -3.41
N TYR A 385 -26.54 -6.01 -2.39
CA TYR A 385 -26.77 -4.63 -2.01
C TYR A 385 -25.43 -3.90 -2.04
N TRP A 386 -25.39 -2.71 -2.62
CA TRP A 386 -24.15 -1.99 -2.75
C TRP A 386 -24.30 -0.48 -2.57
N ARG A 387 -23.19 0.14 -2.19
CA ARG A 387 -23.05 1.58 -2.00
C ARG A 387 -21.65 2.03 -2.39
N VAL A 388 -21.52 3.32 -2.68
CA VAL A 388 -20.26 3.94 -3.07
C VAL A 388 -20.09 5.29 -2.37
N ARG A 389 -18.85 5.71 -2.14
CA ARG A 389 -18.49 7.09 -1.77
C ARG A 389 -17.26 7.55 -2.56
N TYR A 390 -17.14 8.87 -2.72
CA TYR A 390 -16.04 9.50 -3.45
C TYR A 390 -15.16 10.32 -2.51
N ARG A 391 -13.88 10.46 -2.86
CA ARG A 391 -12.92 11.28 -2.12
C ARG A 391 -12.29 12.33 -3.01
N ASP A 392 -12.26 13.55 -2.49
CA ASP A 392 -11.55 14.67 -3.10
C ASP A 392 -10.05 14.66 -2.77
N ARG A 393 -9.30 15.53 -3.45
CA ARG A 393 -7.85 15.68 -3.30
C ARG A 393 -7.42 16.18 -1.93
N SER A 394 -8.33 16.81 -1.20
CA SER A 394 -8.17 17.33 0.16
C SER A 394 -8.52 16.30 1.23
N LEU A 395 -8.63 15.03 0.83
CA LEU A 395 -8.86 13.85 1.67
C LEU A 395 -10.27 13.80 2.30
N GLY A 396 -11.21 14.61 1.83
CA GLY A 396 -12.61 14.58 2.25
C GLY A 396 -13.40 13.48 1.55
N TRP A 397 -14.04 12.61 2.33
CA TRP A 397 -15.01 11.66 1.82
C TRP A 397 -16.39 12.30 1.73
N SER A 398 -17.10 12.07 0.62
CA SER A 398 -18.55 12.24 0.59
C SER A 398 -19.19 11.30 1.62
N ASP A 399 -20.46 11.58 1.96
CA ASP A 399 -21.31 10.56 2.55
C ASP A 399 -21.40 9.34 1.61
N TRP A 400 -21.72 8.18 2.19
CA TRP A 400 -22.08 7.01 1.41
C TRP A 400 -23.35 7.29 0.60
N SER A 401 -23.39 6.78 -0.62
CA SER A 401 -24.59 6.79 -1.44
C SER A 401 -25.75 6.06 -0.76
N GLU A 402 -26.96 6.35 -1.22
CA GLU A 402 -28.10 5.46 -0.96
C GLU A 402 -27.75 4.04 -1.43
N GLU A 403 -28.18 3.05 -0.66
CA GLU A 403 -28.04 1.64 -1.02
C GLU A 403 -28.99 1.31 -2.17
N ILE A 404 -28.48 0.60 -3.18
CA ILE A 404 -29.33 -0.04 -4.18
C ILE A 404 -29.01 -1.53 -4.27
N SER A 405 -29.92 -2.28 -4.87
CA SER A 405 -29.80 -3.73 -5.02
C SER A 405 -29.97 -4.20 -6.45
N PHE A 406 -29.43 -5.37 -6.72
CA PHE A 406 -29.63 -6.11 -7.97
C PHE A 406 -29.61 -7.61 -7.70
N GLU A 407 -30.18 -8.38 -8.62
CA GLU A 407 -30.16 -9.84 -8.53
C GLU A 407 -28.88 -10.38 -9.16
N VAL A 408 -28.17 -11.20 -8.39
CA VAL A 408 -26.99 -11.93 -8.84
C VAL A 408 -27.47 -13.25 -9.45
N GLY A 409 -27.17 -13.45 -10.73
CA GLY A 409 -27.36 -14.70 -11.44
C GLY A 409 -26.26 -15.72 -11.14
N ASN A 410 -25.86 -16.49 -12.16
CA ASN A 410 -24.81 -17.50 -12.02
C ASN A 410 -23.46 -16.85 -11.69
N SER A 411 -22.67 -17.57 -10.89
CA SER A 411 -21.40 -17.08 -10.35
C SER A 411 -20.39 -18.22 -10.14
N SER A 412 -19.10 -17.89 -10.18
CA SER A 412 -18.01 -18.79 -9.78
C SER A 412 -17.83 -18.95 -8.26
N ALA A 413 -18.57 -18.20 -7.44
CA ALA A 413 -18.39 -18.17 -5.97
C ALA A 413 -19.61 -18.63 -5.15
N GLY A 414 -19.34 -19.11 -3.93
CA GLY A 414 -20.34 -19.54 -2.95
C GLY A 414 -20.89 -20.96 -3.18
N ALA A 415 -22.03 -21.29 -2.57
CA ALA A 415 -22.66 -22.62 -2.72
C ALA A 415 -23.19 -22.91 -4.14
N MET A 416 -23.21 -21.88 -5.00
CA MET A 416 -23.59 -21.97 -6.41
C MET A 416 -22.39 -22.03 -7.36
N ALA A 417 -21.17 -22.05 -6.81
CA ALA A 417 -19.93 -22.15 -7.57
C ALA A 417 -19.86 -23.45 -8.40
N PRO A 418 -19.25 -23.42 -9.60
CA PRO A 418 -18.99 -24.61 -10.39
C PRO A 418 -18.03 -25.56 -9.66
N ILE A 419 -18.03 -26.85 -10.03
CA ILE A 419 -17.10 -27.85 -9.51
C ILE A 419 -16.42 -28.55 -10.70
N PRO A 420 -15.09 -28.45 -10.86
CA PRO A 420 -14.15 -27.65 -10.06
C PRO A 420 -14.51 -26.16 -10.03
N ALA A 421 -14.14 -25.50 -8.94
CA ALA A 421 -14.27 -24.05 -8.85
C ALA A 421 -13.31 -23.39 -9.85
N ASP A 422 -13.62 -22.15 -10.24
CA ASP A 422 -12.78 -21.44 -11.19
C ASP A 422 -11.38 -21.17 -10.61
N GLY A 423 -10.36 -21.50 -11.39
CA GLY A 423 -8.95 -21.41 -11.01
C GLY A 423 -8.44 -22.55 -10.13
N ASP A 424 -9.26 -23.56 -9.81
CA ASP A 424 -8.87 -24.67 -8.94
C ASP A 424 -7.57 -25.35 -9.40
N GLN A 425 -6.69 -25.64 -8.45
CA GLN A 425 -5.42 -26.34 -8.66
C GLN A 425 -5.49 -27.74 -8.07
N TYR A 426 -4.67 -28.65 -8.59
CA TYR A 426 -4.56 -30.04 -8.09
C TYR A 426 -5.87 -30.82 -8.20
N VAL A 427 -6.62 -30.56 -9.26
CA VAL A 427 -7.88 -31.27 -9.53
C VAL A 427 -7.62 -32.70 -9.98
N SER A 428 -8.43 -33.65 -9.53
CA SER A 428 -8.31 -35.05 -9.97
C SER A 428 -8.37 -35.16 -11.51
N PHE A 429 -7.52 -35.99 -12.10
CA PHE A 429 -7.57 -36.29 -13.54
C PHE A 429 -8.80 -37.15 -13.95
N THR A 430 -9.66 -37.52 -12.99
CA THR A 430 -10.98 -38.16 -13.22
C THR A 430 -12.14 -37.27 -12.75
N GLN A 431 -11.93 -35.96 -12.72
CA GLN A 431 -12.90 -35.01 -12.20
C GLN A 431 -14.20 -34.97 -13.02
N VAL A 432 -15.32 -35.05 -12.30
CA VAL A 432 -16.66 -34.80 -12.87
C VAL A 432 -16.97 -33.31 -12.75
N LEU A 433 -17.33 -32.69 -13.87
CA LEU A 433 -17.78 -31.30 -13.93
C LEU A 433 -19.20 -31.21 -13.36
N GLN A 434 -19.48 -30.22 -12.51
CA GLN A 434 -20.81 -29.96 -11.94
C GLN A 434 -21.09 -28.46 -11.92
N TRP A 435 -22.32 -28.07 -12.21
CA TRP A 435 -22.74 -26.67 -12.19
C TRP A 435 -24.10 -26.53 -11.49
N PHE A 436 -24.32 -25.37 -10.87
CA PHE A 436 -25.53 -25.10 -10.11
C PHE A 436 -26.19 -23.83 -10.67
N PRO A 437 -27.10 -23.96 -11.65
CA PRO A 437 -27.76 -22.80 -12.21
C PRO A 437 -28.77 -22.19 -11.23
N CYS A 438 -28.91 -20.87 -11.24
CA CYS A 438 -29.96 -20.19 -10.48
C CYS A 438 -31.36 -20.61 -10.94
N ASP A 439 -31.57 -20.59 -12.26
CA ASP A 439 -32.78 -21.08 -12.90
C ASP A 439 -32.46 -22.30 -13.77
N PRO A 440 -33.07 -23.47 -13.49
CA PRO A 440 -32.88 -24.64 -14.33
C PRO A 440 -33.32 -24.40 -15.77
N ALA A 441 -32.43 -24.73 -16.73
CA ALA A 441 -32.70 -24.69 -18.16
C ALA A 441 -33.37 -25.99 -18.66
N ASP A 442 -33.90 -26.00 -19.89
CA ASP A 442 -34.43 -27.22 -20.53
C ASP A 442 -33.30 -28.23 -20.78
N SER A 443 -32.14 -27.73 -21.20
CA SER A 443 -30.90 -28.50 -21.33
C SER A 443 -29.66 -27.60 -21.36
N TYR A 444 -28.48 -28.21 -21.30
CA TYR A 444 -27.17 -27.57 -21.15
C TYR A 444 -26.23 -28.08 -22.23
N ASP A 445 -25.60 -27.16 -22.95
CA ASP A 445 -24.49 -27.45 -23.85
C ASP A 445 -23.17 -27.36 -23.08
N VAL A 446 -22.41 -28.46 -23.05
CA VAL A 446 -21.16 -28.56 -22.27
C VAL A 446 -19.96 -28.39 -23.20
N TYR A 447 -19.03 -27.52 -22.82
CA TYR A 447 -17.78 -27.28 -23.54
C TYR A 447 -16.58 -27.52 -22.63
N LEU A 448 -15.52 -28.13 -23.17
CA LEU A 448 -14.23 -28.32 -22.50
C LEU A 448 -13.10 -28.25 -23.52
N GLY A 449 -12.11 -27.40 -23.26
CA GLY A 449 -10.96 -27.22 -24.15
C GLY A 449 -9.71 -26.76 -23.41
N LEU A 450 -8.64 -26.52 -24.15
CA LEU A 450 -7.34 -26.06 -23.63
C LEU A 450 -7.09 -24.56 -23.86
N ASN A 451 -8.10 -23.84 -24.34
CA ASN A 451 -8.04 -22.41 -24.60
C ASN A 451 -9.25 -21.72 -23.95
N PRO A 452 -9.09 -20.50 -23.38
CA PRO A 452 -10.20 -19.75 -22.79
C PRO A 452 -11.31 -19.39 -23.80
N VAL A 453 -11.02 -19.36 -25.10
CA VAL A 453 -12.02 -19.10 -26.15
C VAL A 453 -12.58 -20.42 -26.69
N LEU A 454 -13.63 -20.93 -26.06
CA LEU A 454 -14.27 -22.21 -26.40
C LEU A 454 -15.23 -22.09 -27.59
N GLY A 455 -15.07 -22.97 -28.58
CA GLY A 455 -15.84 -23.01 -29.81
C GLY A 455 -16.45 -24.38 -30.12
N ALA A 456 -16.86 -24.57 -31.38
CA ALA A 456 -17.55 -25.80 -31.80
C ALA A 456 -16.71 -27.08 -31.69
N THR A 457 -15.37 -26.97 -31.68
CA THR A 457 -14.44 -28.09 -31.50
C THR A 457 -14.37 -28.59 -30.06
N ASP A 458 -14.75 -27.75 -29.10
CA ASP A 458 -14.69 -28.02 -27.66
C ASP A 458 -16.03 -28.53 -27.11
N PHE A 459 -17.05 -28.66 -27.97
CA PHE A 459 -18.40 -29.06 -27.60
C PHE A 459 -18.48 -30.56 -27.32
N LEU A 460 -18.81 -30.91 -26.07
CA LEU A 460 -18.92 -32.30 -25.62
C LEU A 460 -20.33 -32.88 -25.81
N GLY A 461 -21.36 -32.04 -25.83
CA GLY A 461 -22.74 -32.46 -26.08
C GLY A 461 -23.79 -31.64 -25.34
N ASN A 462 -25.06 -31.95 -25.62
CA ASN A 462 -26.22 -31.39 -24.92
C ASN A 462 -26.82 -32.42 -23.95
N GLN A 463 -27.17 -31.99 -22.75
CA GLN A 463 -27.72 -32.85 -21.71
C GLN A 463 -28.67 -32.11 -20.77
N THR A 464 -29.51 -32.83 -20.03
CA THR A 464 -30.40 -32.25 -19.00
C THR A 464 -29.83 -32.34 -17.59
N ALA A 465 -28.85 -33.22 -17.36
CA ALA A 465 -28.18 -33.34 -16.06
C ALA A 465 -27.23 -32.16 -15.84
N THR A 466 -27.00 -31.80 -14.58
CA THR A 466 -26.08 -30.73 -14.17
C THR A 466 -24.67 -31.23 -13.84
N THR A 467 -24.33 -32.43 -14.32
CA THR A 467 -23.03 -33.07 -14.13
C THR A 467 -22.54 -33.69 -15.44
N HIS A 468 -21.26 -33.55 -15.75
CA HIS A 468 -20.65 -34.15 -16.94
C HIS A 468 -19.32 -34.80 -16.58
N ASP A 469 -19.15 -36.06 -16.97
CA ASP A 469 -17.88 -36.78 -16.85
C ASP A 469 -17.12 -36.66 -18.17
N PRO A 470 -16.05 -35.84 -18.25
CA PRO A 470 -15.26 -35.68 -19.46
C PRO A 470 -14.35 -36.90 -19.75
N GLY A 471 -14.31 -37.89 -18.85
CA GLY A 471 -13.37 -38.99 -18.89
C GLY A 471 -12.03 -38.63 -18.25
N ALA A 472 -11.00 -39.42 -18.56
CA ALA A 472 -9.65 -39.19 -18.06
C ALA A 472 -9.03 -37.95 -18.72
N LEU A 473 -8.59 -37.01 -17.89
CA LEU A 473 -7.91 -35.79 -18.29
C LEU A 473 -6.39 -35.97 -18.23
N GLU A 474 -5.67 -35.29 -19.11
CA GLU A 474 -4.21 -35.18 -19.00
C GLU A 474 -3.82 -34.52 -17.67
N ILE A 475 -2.76 -35.02 -17.04
CA ILE A 475 -2.22 -34.49 -15.77
C ILE A 475 -1.49 -33.16 -15.98
N LEU A 476 -1.34 -32.35 -14.93
CA LEU A 476 -0.64 -31.05 -14.97
C LEU A 476 -1.10 -30.14 -16.12
N THR A 477 -2.37 -30.23 -16.48
CA THR A 477 -2.93 -29.56 -17.65
C THR A 477 -4.06 -28.64 -17.22
N THR A 478 -4.02 -27.40 -17.68
CA THR A 478 -5.10 -26.43 -17.47
C THR A 478 -6.18 -26.61 -18.52
N TYR A 479 -7.40 -26.87 -18.07
CA TYR A 479 -8.60 -26.94 -18.91
C TYR A 479 -9.48 -25.71 -18.69
N PHE A 480 -10.20 -25.33 -19.74
CA PHE A 480 -11.23 -24.30 -19.72
C PHE A 480 -12.57 -24.94 -20.07
N TRP A 481 -13.63 -24.59 -19.35
CA TRP A 481 -14.95 -25.15 -19.56
C TRP A 481 -16.06 -24.12 -19.39
N ARG A 482 -17.18 -24.36 -20.07
CA ARG A 482 -18.33 -23.46 -20.11
C ARG A 482 -19.62 -24.25 -20.25
N ILE A 483 -20.70 -23.73 -19.67
CA ILE A 483 -22.05 -24.28 -19.79
C ILE A 483 -22.97 -23.25 -20.45
N ASP A 484 -23.53 -23.57 -21.61
CA ASP A 484 -24.55 -22.73 -22.25
C ASP A 484 -25.95 -23.28 -21.96
N TYR A 485 -26.87 -22.40 -21.56
CA TYR A 485 -28.21 -22.71 -21.09
C TYR A 485 -29.23 -22.65 -22.23
N ARG A 486 -30.05 -23.69 -22.42
CA ARG A 486 -31.12 -23.71 -23.43
C ARG A 486 -32.49 -23.53 -22.78
N VAL A 487 -33.21 -22.50 -23.20
CA VAL A 487 -34.60 -22.24 -22.77
C VAL A 487 -35.46 -22.03 -24.02
N GLY A 488 -36.29 -23.02 -24.35
CA GLY A 488 -37.02 -23.07 -25.61
C GLY A 488 -36.09 -23.02 -26.82
N ALA A 489 -36.20 -21.96 -27.63
CA ALA A 489 -35.35 -21.74 -28.80
C ALA A 489 -34.12 -20.86 -28.52
N GLN A 490 -33.99 -20.30 -27.31
CA GLN A 490 -32.89 -19.43 -26.93
C GLN A 490 -31.73 -20.24 -26.34
N VAL A 491 -30.51 -19.83 -26.67
CA VAL A 491 -29.26 -20.33 -26.07
C VAL A 491 -28.58 -19.13 -25.43
N ILE A 492 -28.34 -19.23 -24.12
CA ILE A 492 -27.70 -18.19 -23.32
C ILE A 492 -26.32 -18.71 -22.94
N GLY A 493 -25.27 -18.00 -23.34
CA GLY A 493 -23.90 -18.41 -23.02
C GLY A 493 -23.57 -18.17 -21.55
N GLY A 494 -22.88 -19.14 -20.92
CA GLY A 494 -22.36 -19.00 -19.55
C GLY A 494 -20.95 -18.38 -19.50
N PRO A 495 -20.44 -18.06 -18.30
CA PRO A 495 -19.04 -17.70 -18.11
C PRO A 495 -18.11 -18.89 -18.40
N THR A 496 -16.87 -18.61 -18.81
CA THR A 496 -15.82 -19.63 -18.97
C THR A 496 -15.03 -19.73 -17.68
N TRP A 497 -14.95 -20.93 -17.12
CA TRP A 497 -14.14 -21.26 -15.94
C TRP A 497 -12.90 -22.07 -16.34
N SER A 498 -11.93 -22.15 -15.43
CA SER A 498 -10.68 -22.89 -15.61
C SER A 498 -10.34 -23.76 -14.40
N PHE A 499 -9.57 -24.82 -14.61
CA PHE A 499 -8.96 -25.60 -13.53
C PHE A 499 -7.70 -26.32 -14.04
N THR A 500 -6.80 -26.68 -13.13
CA THR A 500 -5.55 -27.39 -13.45
C THR A 500 -5.51 -28.75 -12.76
N THR A 501 -5.32 -29.81 -13.55
CA THR A 501 -5.23 -31.17 -13.04
C THR A 501 -3.94 -31.41 -12.26
N ASP A 502 -4.03 -32.24 -11.22
CA ASP A 502 -2.87 -32.65 -10.43
C ASP A 502 -1.92 -33.55 -11.24
N GLN A 503 -0.73 -33.78 -10.70
CA GLN A 503 0.19 -34.80 -11.19
C GLN A 503 -0.17 -36.20 -10.66
N GLU A 504 0.22 -37.22 -11.41
CA GLU A 504 0.16 -38.60 -10.91
C GLU A 504 1.28 -38.81 -9.89
N TYR A 505 0.92 -38.87 -8.60
CA TYR A 505 1.83 -39.37 -7.59
C TYR A 505 1.89 -40.89 -7.69
N PRO A 506 3.08 -41.52 -7.82
CA PRO A 506 3.20 -42.96 -7.77
C PRO A 506 2.55 -43.47 -6.48
N THR A 507 1.55 -44.35 -6.62
CA THR A 507 0.86 -44.99 -5.50
C THR A 507 1.79 -45.99 -4.81
N GLU A 508 2.82 -45.52 -4.10
CA GLU A 508 3.62 -46.32 -3.15
C GLU A 508 3.79 -45.66 -1.77
N PHE A 509 3.14 -44.52 -1.50
CA PHE A 509 3.15 -43.93 -0.15
C PHE A 509 1.77 -43.45 0.29
N THR A 510 0.79 -44.37 0.38
CA THR A 510 -0.29 -44.17 1.36
C THR A 510 0.21 -44.57 2.74
N SER A 511 0.98 -43.70 3.40
CA SER A 511 0.90 -43.60 4.85
C SER A 511 0.03 -42.39 5.14
N GLU A 512 -1.26 -42.63 5.35
CA GLU A 512 -2.11 -41.70 6.09
C GLU A 512 -1.34 -41.27 7.35
N TRP A 513 -1.11 -39.97 7.51
CA TRP A 513 -0.86 -39.41 8.83
C TRP A 513 -2.15 -39.57 9.63
N ARG A 514 -2.31 -40.72 10.27
CA ARG A 514 -3.23 -40.84 11.40
C ARG A 514 -2.53 -40.19 12.58
N PHE A 515 -2.92 -38.98 12.92
CA PHE A 515 -2.84 -38.58 14.32
C PHE A 515 -3.73 -39.58 15.06
N GLY A 516 -3.11 -40.49 15.82
CA GLY A 516 -3.86 -41.37 16.69
C GLY A 516 -4.70 -40.50 17.60
N ASP A 517 -5.99 -40.79 17.67
CA ASP A 517 -6.94 -40.22 18.63
C ASP A 517 -6.46 -40.54 20.05
N ALA A 518 -5.50 -39.78 20.56
CA ALA A 518 -5.16 -39.72 21.95
C ALA A 518 -5.91 -38.52 22.53
N SER A 519 -7.00 -38.82 23.24
CA SER A 519 -7.71 -37.91 24.12
C SER A 519 -6.73 -37.01 24.89
N PRO A 520 -7.00 -35.69 25.04
CA PRO A 520 -6.16 -34.82 25.84
C PRO A 520 -6.42 -35.16 27.31
N ALA A 521 -5.57 -35.98 27.89
CA ALA A 521 -5.51 -36.17 29.33
C ALA A 521 -4.05 -36.36 29.77
N ASP A 522 -3.70 -35.55 30.75
CA ASP A 522 -2.63 -35.73 31.73
C ASP A 522 -1.23 -35.18 31.40
N GLU A 523 -1.01 -34.00 31.99
CA GLU A 523 0.23 -33.42 32.53
C GLU A 523 1.50 -34.27 32.43
N VAL A 524 2.33 -34.02 31.40
CA VAL A 524 3.78 -34.30 31.45
C VAL A 524 4.54 -33.17 30.74
N PRO A 525 5.65 -32.64 31.29
CA PRO A 525 6.44 -31.59 30.64
C PRO A 525 7.14 -32.11 29.37
N LEU A 526 7.12 -31.31 28.30
CA LEU A 526 7.93 -31.55 27.10
C LEU A 526 9.41 -31.26 27.41
N GLU A 527 10.24 -32.30 27.53
CA GLU A 527 11.69 -32.14 27.49
C GLU A 527 12.20 -32.26 26.03
N ALA A 528 12.93 -31.24 25.57
CA ALA A 528 13.63 -31.28 24.30
C ALA A 528 14.90 -32.15 24.43
N SER A 529 15.03 -33.18 23.58
CA SER A 529 16.28 -33.91 23.42
C SER A 529 16.77 -33.83 21.96
N LEU A 530 18.03 -33.44 21.80
CA LEU A 530 18.77 -33.43 20.54
C LEU A 530 19.14 -34.88 20.19
N GLY A 531 18.44 -35.46 19.21
CA GLY A 531 18.81 -36.72 18.56
C GLY A 531 19.48 -36.46 17.21
N PRO A 532 20.51 -37.22 16.82
CA PRO A 532 21.25 -36.98 15.58
C PRO A 532 20.37 -37.30 14.36
N SER A 533 20.18 -36.31 13.49
CA SER A 533 19.53 -36.48 12.19
C SER A 533 20.48 -37.23 11.24
N GLY A 534 20.28 -38.54 11.11
CA GLY A 534 20.92 -39.35 10.09
C GLY A 534 20.00 -39.54 8.89
N LEU A 535 19.95 -38.58 7.97
CA LEU A 535 19.51 -38.82 6.59
C LEU A 535 20.31 -37.94 5.61
N THR A 536 21.21 -38.59 4.88
CA THR A 536 21.75 -38.15 3.61
C THR A 536 20.76 -38.49 2.48
N PRO A 537 20.58 -37.62 1.46
CA PRO A 537 19.87 -37.98 0.24
C PRO A 537 20.64 -39.04 -0.56
N ARG A 538 19.97 -40.13 -0.96
CA ARG A 538 20.50 -41.10 -1.93
C ARG A 538 20.28 -40.55 -3.35
N GLY A 539 21.37 -40.16 -4.03
CA GLY A 539 21.29 -39.72 -5.42
C GLY A 539 22.52 -39.03 -6.03
N MET A 540 23.56 -38.70 -5.28
CA MET A 540 24.85 -38.27 -5.86
C MET A 540 25.92 -39.32 -5.60
N LEU A 541 26.54 -39.82 -6.67
CA LEU A 541 27.74 -40.63 -6.62
C LEU A 541 28.94 -39.70 -6.37
N GLU A 542 29.52 -39.80 -5.17
CA GLU A 542 30.81 -39.21 -4.80
C GLU A 542 31.96 -40.05 -5.37
N GLU A 543 32.83 -39.44 -6.18
CA GLU A 543 34.28 -39.69 -6.18
C GLU A 543 35.02 -38.41 -6.59
N VAL A 544 35.17 -37.44 -5.67
CA VAL A 544 36.36 -36.56 -5.61
C VAL A 544 36.64 -36.22 -4.15
N GLU A 545 37.69 -36.82 -3.59
CA GLU A 545 38.25 -36.47 -2.28
C GLU A 545 38.86 -35.07 -2.28
N TRP A 546 38.60 -34.30 -1.22
CA TRP A 546 39.58 -33.35 -0.67
C TRP A 546 39.65 -33.55 0.85
N GLY A 547 40.66 -34.31 1.27
CA GLY A 547 40.91 -34.58 2.67
C GLY A 547 41.52 -33.40 3.41
N THR A 548 41.21 -33.33 4.71
CA THR A 548 42.15 -32.92 5.76
C THR A 548 41.76 -33.67 7.04
N GLY A 549 42.55 -34.69 7.40
CA GLY A 549 42.26 -35.54 8.54
C GLY A 549 42.53 -34.88 9.90
N THR A 550 42.09 -35.55 10.97
CA THR A 550 42.94 -36.01 12.08
C THR A 550 42.15 -36.96 12.99
N SER A 551 42.80 -38.11 13.26
CA SER A 551 42.56 -39.18 14.26
C SER A 551 41.23 -39.91 14.29
#